data_AF-A0A6L7GIJ6-F1
#
_entry.id   AF-A0A6L7GIJ6-F1
#
_cell.length_a   1.000
_cell.length_b   1.000
_cell.length_c   1.000
_cell.angle_alpha   90.00
_cell.angle_beta   90.00
_cell.angle_gamma   90.00
#
_symmetry.space_group_name_H-M   'P 1'
#
loop_
_entity.id
_entity.type
_entity.pdbx_description
1 polymer ?
#
loop_
_entity_poly.entity_id
_entity_poly.type
_entity_poly.pdbx_seq_one_letter_code
_entity_poly.pdbx_strand_id
1 'polypeptide(L)'
;MSAHSDAMEREVAAIIAINEGAIGAGRSRTLRENIAVDRHFSQLMIILGGRIRHFTKVYGLTDMRDDAQQACAIAIHRAIESYDPEQARFTTFVTWQLRGELQGLRHRVRLDQRESAKKMGARTVSLEPHNAGTELEFTIHDENAQERTEAGASQLMAARCANALLDEWEQAMRARDKRHASLALNAKLAFERGIVTRFLTDTPEPQEDDTLTGEQKRQVTRRVLRHCSQLAGSQMTGSQWRQTSELQLAAATR
;
A
#
# COMPACT_ATOMS: atom_id res chain seq x y z
N MET A 1 2.59 -30.05 22.77
CA MET A 1 2.95 -28.91 21.90
C MET A 1 1.72 -28.56 21.07
N SER A 2 1.34 -27.30 20.93
CA SER A 2 0.10 -26.94 20.22
C SER A 2 0.36 -26.91 18.72
N ALA A 3 -0.41 -27.67 17.93
CA ALA A 3 -0.32 -27.73 16.48
C ALA A 3 -0.37 -26.34 15.80
N HIS A 4 -1.10 -25.39 16.41
CA HIS A 4 -1.15 -24.00 15.95
C HIS A 4 0.16 -23.24 16.17
N SER A 5 0.86 -23.50 17.28
CA SER A 5 2.17 -22.89 17.54
C SER A 5 3.17 -23.34 16.50
N ASP A 6 3.27 -24.64 16.26
CA ASP A 6 4.27 -25.19 15.34
C ASP A 6 3.92 -24.82 13.88
N ALA A 7 2.62 -24.70 13.54
CA ALA A 7 2.19 -24.15 12.26
C ALA A 7 2.64 -22.69 12.07
N MET A 8 2.49 -21.81 13.08
CA MET A 8 2.96 -20.44 12.99
C MET A 8 4.48 -20.36 12.77
N GLU A 9 5.26 -21.14 13.51
CA GLU A 9 6.72 -21.16 13.35
C GLU A 9 7.12 -21.54 11.91
N ARG A 10 6.43 -22.54 11.32
CA ARG A 10 6.69 -22.93 9.92
C ARG A 10 6.39 -21.82 8.92
N GLU A 11 5.25 -21.15 9.05
CA GLU A 11 4.88 -20.07 8.14
C GLU A 11 5.84 -18.87 8.26
N VAL A 12 6.25 -18.51 9.48
CA VAL A 12 7.21 -17.42 9.72
C VAL A 12 8.59 -17.78 9.18
N ALA A 13 9.08 -19.00 9.45
CA ALA A 13 10.36 -19.46 8.93
C ALA A 13 10.38 -19.47 7.39
N ALA A 14 9.27 -19.82 6.74
CA ALA A 14 9.17 -19.77 5.28
C ALA A 14 9.28 -18.34 4.74
N ILE A 15 8.64 -17.36 5.38
CA ILE A 15 8.73 -15.95 5.00
C ILE A 15 10.17 -15.42 5.19
N ILE A 16 10.78 -15.73 6.34
CA ILE A 16 12.16 -15.32 6.65
C ILE A 16 13.13 -15.91 5.63
N ALA A 17 13.03 -17.21 5.33
CA ALA A 17 13.90 -17.87 4.35
C ALA A 17 13.79 -17.24 2.94
N ILE A 18 12.58 -16.87 2.51
CA ILE A 18 12.39 -16.17 1.23
C ILE A 18 13.06 -14.79 1.25
N ASN A 19 12.91 -14.05 2.36
CA ASN A 19 13.50 -12.72 2.51
C ASN A 19 15.03 -12.79 2.53
N GLU A 20 15.61 -13.69 3.32
CA GLU A 20 17.05 -13.92 3.41
C GLU A 20 17.63 -14.39 2.07
N GLY A 21 16.93 -15.26 1.34
CA GLY A 21 17.35 -15.71 0.01
C GLY A 21 17.43 -14.58 -1.02
N ALA A 22 16.48 -13.63 -0.96
CA ALA A 22 16.52 -12.44 -1.82
C ALA A 22 17.66 -11.49 -1.42
N ILE A 23 17.82 -11.22 -0.11
CA ILE A 23 18.88 -10.35 0.43
C ILE A 23 20.26 -10.92 0.11
N GLY A 24 20.49 -12.21 0.36
CA GLY A 24 21.76 -12.88 0.09
C GLY A 24 22.14 -12.89 -1.40
N ALA A 25 21.16 -12.86 -2.28
CA ALA A 25 21.36 -12.72 -3.72
C ALA A 25 21.50 -11.25 -4.20
N GLY A 26 21.45 -10.27 -3.28
CA GLY A 26 21.58 -8.84 -3.60
C GLY A 26 20.48 -8.32 -4.54
N ARG A 27 19.33 -9.00 -4.58
CA ARG A 27 18.19 -8.67 -5.46
C ARG A 27 16.93 -8.53 -4.64
N SER A 28 15.88 -8.02 -5.27
CA SER A 28 14.55 -8.13 -4.67
C SER A 28 13.87 -9.44 -4.97
N ARG A 29 12.84 -9.71 -4.17
CA ARG A 29 11.94 -10.83 -4.34
C ARG A 29 11.32 -10.79 -5.72
N THR A 30 11.33 -11.93 -6.39
CA THR A 30 10.62 -12.16 -7.64
C THR A 30 9.12 -12.15 -7.40
N LEU A 31 8.33 -12.02 -8.47
CA LEU A 31 6.87 -12.13 -8.40
C LEU A 31 6.40 -13.42 -7.72
N ARG A 32 7.07 -14.55 -7.99
CA ARG A 32 6.74 -15.85 -7.38
C ARG A 32 7.00 -15.85 -5.87
N GLU A 33 8.11 -15.27 -5.45
CA GLU A 33 8.46 -15.13 -4.03
C GLU A 33 7.49 -14.17 -3.30
N ASN A 34 7.09 -13.07 -3.93
CA ASN A 34 6.06 -12.18 -3.36
C ASN A 34 4.73 -12.91 -3.17
N ILE A 35 4.24 -13.63 -4.19
CA ILE A 35 3.00 -14.43 -4.07
C ILE A 35 3.13 -15.49 -2.98
N ALA A 36 4.30 -16.11 -2.82
CA ALA A 36 4.54 -17.08 -1.77
C ALA A 36 4.49 -16.42 -0.38
N VAL A 37 5.15 -15.28 -0.19
CA VAL A 37 5.10 -14.51 1.06
C VAL A 37 3.67 -14.09 1.39
N ASP A 38 2.91 -13.57 0.43
CA ASP A 38 1.51 -13.18 0.64
C ASP A 38 0.64 -14.36 1.07
N ARG A 39 0.89 -15.56 0.52
CA ARG A 39 0.21 -16.79 0.92
C ARG A 39 0.55 -17.18 2.36
N HIS A 40 1.83 -17.20 2.72
CA HIS A 40 2.26 -17.52 4.08
C HIS A 40 1.74 -16.50 5.09
N PHE A 41 1.75 -15.21 4.74
CA PHE A 41 1.19 -14.15 5.56
C PHE A 41 -0.33 -14.30 5.74
N SER A 42 -1.06 -14.62 4.67
CA SER A 42 -2.50 -14.91 4.74
C SER A 42 -2.79 -16.11 5.64
N GLN A 43 -1.96 -17.15 5.59
CA GLN A 43 -2.09 -18.31 6.47
C GLN A 43 -1.83 -17.95 7.93
N LEU A 44 -0.85 -17.09 8.23
CA LEU A 44 -0.63 -16.55 9.56
C LEU A 44 -1.84 -15.77 10.08
N MET A 45 -2.45 -14.93 9.24
CA MET A 45 -3.67 -14.19 9.59
C MET A 45 -4.82 -15.13 9.95
N ILE A 46 -4.99 -16.24 9.23
CA ILE A 46 -6.00 -17.26 9.53
C ILE A 46 -5.72 -17.90 10.89
N ILE A 47 -4.48 -18.33 11.14
CA ILE A 47 -4.11 -18.99 12.42
C ILE A 47 -4.28 -18.02 13.60
N LEU A 48 -3.90 -16.75 13.43
CA LEU A 48 -4.01 -15.73 14.47
C LEU A 48 -5.41 -15.14 14.63
N GLY A 49 -6.33 -15.40 13.68
CA GLY A 49 -7.65 -14.77 13.65
C GLY A 49 -8.46 -14.92 14.94
N GLY A 50 -8.37 -16.06 15.62
CA GLY A 50 -9.02 -16.25 16.93
C GLY A 50 -8.46 -15.33 18.02
N ARG A 51 -7.13 -15.14 18.05
CA ARG A 51 -6.46 -14.25 19.00
C ARG A 51 -6.71 -12.79 18.69
N ILE A 52 -6.70 -12.42 17.40
CA ILE A 52 -7.04 -11.07 16.94
C ILE A 52 -8.45 -10.72 17.42
N ARG A 53 -9.45 -11.57 17.14
CA ARG A 53 -10.83 -11.35 17.63
C ARG A 53 -10.91 -11.20 19.14
N HIS A 54 -10.19 -12.05 19.89
CA HIS A 54 -10.15 -11.96 21.34
C HIS A 54 -9.59 -10.62 21.80
N PHE A 55 -8.42 -10.20 21.30
CA PHE A 55 -7.82 -8.93 21.71
C PHE A 55 -8.66 -7.72 21.25
N THR A 56 -9.21 -7.71 20.04
CA THR A 56 -10.14 -6.66 19.59
C THR A 56 -11.29 -6.47 20.58
N LYS A 57 -11.83 -7.56 21.13
CA LYS A 57 -12.85 -7.52 22.19
C LYS A 57 -12.29 -6.96 23.50
N VAL A 58 -11.15 -7.46 23.97
CA VAL A 58 -10.52 -7.03 25.24
C VAL A 58 -10.17 -5.55 25.23
N TYR A 59 -9.71 -5.01 24.10
CA TYR A 59 -9.37 -3.59 23.95
C TYR A 59 -10.59 -2.69 23.68
N GLY A 60 -11.80 -3.25 23.57
CA GLY A 60 -13.03 -2.48 23.36
C GLY A 60 -13.13 -1.83 21.97
N LEU A 61 -12.65 -2.55 20.95
CA LEU A 61 -12.57 -2.12 19.54
C LEU A 61 -13.53 -2.93 18.64
N THR A 62 -14.63 -3.46 19.19
CA THR A 62 -15.57 -4.33 18.47
C THR A 62 -16.41 -3.62 17.42
N ASP A 63 -16.54 -2.30 17.54
CA ASP A 63 -17.12 -1.36 16.57
C ASP A 63 -16.11 -0.95 15.48
N MET A 64 -14.81 -1.20 15.68
CA MET A 64 -13.73 -0.85 14.73
C MET A 64 -12.95 -2.11 14.32
N ARG A 65 -13.66 -3.19 13.98
CA ARG A 65 -13.03 -4.50 13.72
C ARG A 65 -12.06 -4.47 12.54
N ASP A 66 -12.40 -3.73 11.49
CA ASP A 66 -11.60 -3.67 10.28
C ASP A 66 -10.29 -2.92 10.53
N ASP A 67 -10.34 -1.77 11.22
CA ASP A 67 -9.14 -1.04 11.67
C ASP A 67 -8.30 -1.87 12.65
N ALA A 68 -8.94 -2.58 13.58
CA ALA A 68 -8.25 -3.46 14.51
C ALA A 68 -7.54 -4.62 13.78
N GLN A 69 -8.18 -5.18 12.74
CA GLN A 69 -7.58 -6.22 11.90
C GLN A 69 -6.38 -5.69 11.11
N GLN A 70 -6.48 -4.48 10.54
CA GLN A 70 -5.36 -3.84 9.85
C GLN A 70 -4.19 -3.53 10.80
N ALA A 71 -4.47 -2.98 11.97
CA ALA A 71 -3.46 -2.74 13.00
C ALA A 71 -2.74 -4.04 13.41
N CYS A 72 -3.50 -5.14 13.54
CA CYS A 72 -2.92 -6.45 13.82
C CYS A 72 -2.05 -6.98 12.66
N ALA A 73 -2.47 -6.76 11.40
CA ALA A 73 -1.67 -7.14 10.24
C ALA A 73 -0.32 -6.40 10.19
N ILE A 74 -0.32 -5.09 10.48
CA ILE A 74 0.91 -4.29 10.63
C ILE A 74 1.79 -4.85 11.75
N ALA A 75 1.19 -5.18 12.90
CA ALA A 75 1.90 -5.77 14.03
C ALA A 75 2.60 -7.09 13.64
N ILE A 76 1.90 -7.97 12.91
CA ILE A 76 2.43 -9.25 12.46
C ILE A 76 3.56 -9.04 11.45
N HIS A 77 3.41 -8.10 10.51
CA HIS A 77 4.46 -7.77 9.55
C HIS A 77 5.74 -7.33 10.28
N ARG A 78 5.62 -6.36 11.19
CA ARG A 78 6.74 -5.87 12.00
C ARG A 78 7.33 -6.97 12.89
N ALA A 79 6.48 -7.86 13.41
CA ALA A 79 6.92 -9.00 14.19
C ALA A 79 7.81 -9.92 13.33
N ILE A 80 7.42 -10.21 12.09
CA ILE A 80 8.23 -11.07 11.20
C ILE A 80 9.58 -10.42 10.90
N GLU A 81 9.62 -9.11 10.65
CA GLU A 81 10.86 -8.38 10.33
C GLU A 81 11.89 -8.36 11.48
N SER A 82 11.43 -8.44 12.73
CA SER A 82 12.25 -8.34 13.94
C SER A 82 12.30 -9.64 14.74
N TYR A 83 11.77 -10.73 14.18
CA TYR A 83 11.66 -11.99 14.89
C TYR A 83 13.02 -12.68 15.01
N ASP A 84 13.39 -13.02 16.24
CA ASP A 84 14.55 -13.84 16.56
C ASP A 84 14.08 -15.14 17.24
N PRO A 85 14.23 -16.31 16.58
CA PRO A 85 13.80 -17.59 17.13
C PRO A 85 14.66 -18.06 18.32
N GLU A 86 15.86 -17.53 18.52
CA GLU A 86 16.71 -17.89 19.66
C GLU A 86 16.21 -17.23 20.96
N GLN A 87 15.57 -16.07 20.87
CA GLN A 87 15.08 -15.32 22.03
C GLN A 87 13.73 -15.81 22.53
N ALA A 88 12.78 -16.08 21.62
CA ALA A 88 11.43 -16.48 22.00
C ALA A 88 10.70 -17.22 20.87
N ARG A 89 9.66 -17.98 21.23
CA ARG A 89 8.69 -18.48 20.25
C ARG A 89 7.90 -17.33 19.63
N PHE A 90 7.62 -17.42 18.33
CA PHE A 90 6.90 -16.39 17.59
C PHE A 90 5.54 -16.08 18.21
N THR A 91 4.85 -17.10 18.72
CA THR A 91 3.54 -16.93 19.37
C THR A 91 3.57 -15.97 20.56
N THR A 92 4.66 -16.00 21.32
CA THR A 92 4.86 -15.12 22.46
C THR A 92 5.18 -13.72 21.96
N PHE A 93 6.14 -13.62 21.05
CA PHE A 93 6.59 -12.34 20.49
C PHE A 93 5.45 -11.57 19.81
N VAL A 94 4.71 -12.22 18.90
CA VAL A 94 3.60 -11.59 18.17
C VAL A 94 2.47 -11.15 19.10
N THR A 95 2.27 -11.83 20.24
CA THR A 95 1.25 -11.42 21.22
C THR A 95 1.57 -10.04 21.81
N TRP A 96 2.85 -9.74 22.07
CA TRP A 96 3.26 -8.41 22.53
C TRP A 96 3.04 -7.36 21.45
N GLN A 97 3.39 -7.66 20.20
CA GLN A 97 3.20 -6.75 19.07
C GLN A 97 1.72 -6.41 18.85
N LEU A 98 0.85 -7.43 18.85
CA LEU A 98 -0.60 -7.25 18.70
C LEU A 98 -1.18 -6.36 19.80
N ARG A 99 -0.75 -6.56 21.06
CA ARG A 99 -1.19 -5.73 22.19
C ARG A 99 -0.73 -4.28 22.05
N GLY A 100 0.51 -4.06 21.62
CA GLY A 100 1.06 -2.71 21.41
C GLY A 100 0.28 -1.93 20.36
N GLU A 101 0.04 -2.53 19.18
CA GLU A 101 -0.69 -1.87 18.10
C GLU A 101 -2.16 -1.62 18.44
N LEU A 102 -2.85 -2.58 19.07
CA LEU A 102 -4.24 -2.40 19.49
C LEU A 102 -4.39 -1.35 20.59
N GLN A 103 -3.44 -1.29 21.53
CA GLN A 103 -3.42 -0.24 22.54
C GLN A 103 -3.16 1.13 21.92
N GLY A 104 -2.23 1.21 20.95
CA GLY A 104 -1.98 2.43 20.18
C GLY A 104 -3.21 2.91 19.41
N LEU A 105 -3.90 1.99 18.74
CA LEU A 105 -5.17 2.25 18.05
C LEU A 105 -6.21 2.79 19.04
N ARG A 106 -6.43 2.09 20.15
CA ARG A 106 -7.34 2.52 21.22
C ARG A 106 -7.03 3.93 21.70
N HIS A 107 -5.77 4.28 21.94
CA HIS A 107 -5.40 5.62 22.40
C HIS A 107 -5.69 6.74 21.40
N ARG A 108 -5.73 6.42 20.10
CA ARG A 108 -6.07 7.38 19.03
C ARG A 108 -7.58 7.55 18.87
N VAL A 109 -8.34 6.46 18.98
CA VAL A 109 -9.79 6.46 18.70
C VAL A 109 -10.66 6.62 19.94
N ARG A 110 -10.13 6.35 21.14
CA ARG A 110 -10.82 6.51 22.43
C ARG A 110 -10.21 7.66 23.25
N LEU A 111 -10.15 8.85 22.65
CA LEU A 111 -9.65 10.05 23.33
C LEU A 111 -10.52 10.42 24.54
N ASP A 112 -11.82 10.14 24.45
CA ASP A 112 -12.82 10.31 25.50
C ASP A 112 -12.60 9.43 26.75
N GLN A 113 -11.92 8.30 26.60
CA GLN A 113 -11.62 7.43 27.74
C GLN A 113 -10.45 7.92 28.60
N ARG A 114 -9.75 8.99 28.20
CA ARG A 114 -8.68 9.62 28.98
C ARG A 114 -9.24 10.34 30.20
N GLU A 115 -8.49 10.35 31.30
CA GLU A 115 -8.96 10.94 32.57
C GLU A 115 -9.30 12.43 32.43
N SER A 116 -8.54 13.18 31.62
CA SER A 116 -8.81 14.59 31.30
C SER A 116 -10.11 14.78 30.50
N ALA A 117 -10.38 13.88 29.55
CA ALA A 117 -11.60 13.92 28.75
C ALA A 117 -12.84 13.54 29.57
N LYS A 118 -12.71 12.56 30.48
CA LYS A 118 -13.75 12.20 31.45
C LYS A 118 -14.11 13.37 32.38
N LYS A 119 -13.12 14.13 32.87
CA LYS A 119 -13.33 15.34 33.68
C LYS A 119 -14.12 16.42 32.94
N MET A 120 -13.97 16.51 31.63
CA MET A 120 -14.67 17.47 30.77
C MET A 120 -15.97 16.92 30.18
N GLY A 121 -16.36 15.68 30.50
CA GLY A 121 -17.55 15.04 29.92
C GLY A 121 -17.46 14.83 28.40
N ALA A 122 -16.27 14.85 27.82
CA ALA A 122 -16.08 14.66 26.39
C ALA A 122 -16.40 13.21 26.01
N ARG A 123 -17.18 13.01 24.94
CA ARG A 123 -17.59 11.70 24.42
C ARG A 123 -17.16 11.57 22.97
N THR A 124 -16.57 10.43 22.61
CA THR A 124 -16.33 10.12 21.19
C THR A 124 -17.67 9.71 20.59
N VAL A 125 -18.12 10.47 19.59
CA VAL A 125 -19.33 10.17 18.81
C VAL A 125 -18.86 9.70 17.44
N SER A 126 -19.29 8.50 17.03
CA SER A 126 -19.09 8.06 15.65
C SER A 126 -20.07 8.82 14.76
N LEU A 127 -19.60 9.25 13.58
CA LEU A 127 -20.43 9.88 12.55
C LEU A 127 -21.38 8.88 11.87
N GLU A 128 -21.15 7.58 12.04
CA GLU A 128 -22.11 6.57 11.57
C GLU A 128 -23.41 6.67 12.37
N PRO A 129 -24.57 6.77 11.70
CA PRO A 129 -25.85 6.86 12.37
C PRO A 129 -26.16 5.50 13.02
N HIS A 130 -25.77 5.34 14.27
CA HIS A 130 -26.43 4.35 15.13
C HIS A 130 -27.82 4.89 15.43
N ASN A 131 -28.85 4.23 14.89
CA ASN A 131 -30.28 4.45 15.14
C ASN A 131 -30.65 4.21 16.61
N ALA A 132 -30.01 4.92 17.54
CA ALA A 132 -30.20 4.79 18.97
C ALA A 132 -30.71 6.12 19.54
N GLY A 133 -31.97 6.43 19.20
CA GLY A 133 -32.91 7.23 20.01
C GLY A 133 -32.49 8.62 20.47
N THR A 134 -31.40 9.18 19.94
CA THR A 134 -30.96 10.53 20.25
C THR A 134 -30.79 11.23 18.90
N GLU A 135 -31.83 11.94 18.48
CA GLU A 135 -31.83 12.82 17.31
C GLU A 135 -30.86 13.97 17.56
N LEU A 136 -29.56 13.70 17.44
CA LEU A 136 -28.63 14.73 16.98
C LEU A 136 -28.71 14.66 15.47
N GLU A 137 -29.53 15.54 14.90
CA GLU A 137 -29.67 15.72 13.46
C GLU A 137 -28.35 16.30 12.92
N PHE A 138 -27.38 15.43 12.68
CA PHE A 138 -26.17 15.79 11.95
C PHE A 138 -26.55 15.88 10.47
N THR A 139 -26.89 17.08 10.02
CA THR A 139 -27.06 17.35 8.58
C THR A 139 -25.70 17.21 7.92
N ILE A 140 -25.49 16.12 7.18
CA ILE A 140 -24.33 15.98 6.29
C ILE A 140 -24.51 17.03 5.18
N HIS A 141 -23.73 18.11 5.24
CA HIS A 141 -23.85 19.22 4.29
C HIS A 141 -23.58 18.82 2.83
N ASP A 142 -22.89 17.71 2.61
CA ASP A 142 -22.56 17.18 1.28
C ASP A 142 -22.47 15.66 1.30
N GLU A 143 -23.58 15.00 0.99
CA GLU A 143 -23.72 13.54 0.98
C GLU A 143 -22.73 12.85 0.01
N ASN A 144 -22.24 13.57 -1.00
CA ASN A 144 -21.33 13.03 -2.01
C ASN A 144 -19.84 13.30 -1.68
N ALA A 145 -19.52 13.93 -0.54
CA ALA A 145 -18.15 14.31 -0.21
C ALA A 145 -17.22 13.11 -0.09
N GLN A 146 -17.68 12.01 0.49
CA GLN A 146 -16.89 10.79 0.63
C GLN A 146 -16.60 10.16 -0.72
N GLU A 147 -17.63 9.93 -1.55
CA GLU A 147 -17.46 9.31 -2.87
C GLU A 147 -16.52 10.13 -3.77
N ARG A 148 -16.66 11.46 -3.78
CA ARG A 148 -15.77 12.34 -4.56
C ARG A 148 -14.35 12.33 -4.03
N THR A 149 -14.16 12.25 -2.71
CA THR A 149 -12.83 12.16 -2.10
C THR A 149 -12.16 10.84 -2.42
N GLU A 150 -12.88 9.72 -2.30
CA GLU A 150 -12.37 8.39 -2.63
C GLU A 150 -12.06 8.27 -4.13
N ALA A 151 -12.94 8.77 -5.00
CA ALA A 151 -12.71 8.82 -6.44
C ALA A 151 -11.48 9.68 -6.77
N GLY A 152 -11.34 10.86 -6.16
CA GLY A 152 -10.19 11.74 -6.35
C GLY A 152 -8.88 11.12 -5.84
N ALA A 153 -8.91 10.46 -4.68
CA ALA A 153 -7.76 9.74 -4.13
C ALA A 153 -7.34 8.58 -5.04
N SER A 154 -8.31 7.80 -5.53
CA SER A 154 -8.08 6.71 -6.49
C SER A 154 -7.45 7.22 -7.79
N GLN A 155 -8.00 8.29 -8.37
CA GLN A 155 -7.46 8.92 -9.57
C GLN A 155 -6.03 9.44 -9.35
N LEU A 156 -5.77 10.08 -8.22
CA LEU A 156 -4.44 10.57 -7.86
C LEU A 156 -3.43 9.42 -7.73
N MET A 157 -3.82 8.33 -7.05
CA MET A 157 -2.96 7.14 -6.91
C MET A 157 -2.69 6.49 -8.26
N ALA A 158 -3.71 6.33 -9.10
CA ALA A 158 -3.57 5.81 -10.46
C ALA A 158 -2.61 6.67 -11.30
N ALA A 159 -2.76 8.00 -11.25
CA ALA A 159 -1.88 8.93 -11.95
C ALA A 159 -0.43 8.86 -11.46
N ARG A 160 -0.22 8.76 -10.14
CA ARG A 160 1.13 8.60 -9.55
C ARG A 160 1.76 7.28 -9.97
N CYS A 161 1.01 6.19 -9.94
CA CYS A 161 1.48 4.87 -10.34
C CYS A 161 1.85 4.85 -11.84
N ALA A 162 0.97 5.39 -12.69
CA ALA A 162 1.23 5.53 -14.13
C ALA A 162 2.49 6.36 -14.41
N ASN A 163 2.65 7.51 -13.75
CA ASN A 163 3.85 8.34 -13.90
C ASN A 163 5.12 7.64 -13.45
N ALA A 164 5.10 6.95 -12.30
CA ALA A 164 6.25 6.21 -11.81
C ALA A 164 6.70 5.12 -12.81
N LEU A 165 5.75 4.35 -13.37
CA LEU A 165 6.04 3.33 -14.37
C LEU A 165 6.60 3.90 -15.67
N LEU A 166 6.11 5.08 -16.09
CA LEU A 166 6.60 5.77 -17.29
C LEU A 166 8.00 6.37 -17.06
N ASP A 167 8.26 6.93 -15.87
CA ASP A 167 9.58 7.47 -15.52
C ASP A 167 10.63 6.37 -15.51
N GLU A 168 10.31 5.20 -14.94
CA GLU A 168 11.18 4.04 -14.92
C GLU A 168 11.44 3.49 -16.33
N TRP A 169 10.39 3.45 -17.17
CA TRP A 169 10.52 3.09 -18.58
C TRP A 169 11.45 4.05 -19.34
N GLU A 170 11.27 5.36 -19.18
CA GLU A 170 12.14 6.35 -19.82
C GLU A 170 13.60 6.20 -19.36
N GLN A 171 13.83 6.00 -18.07
CA GLN A 171 15.17 5.75 -17.53
C GLN A 171 15.80 4.50 -18.15
N ALA A 172 15.04 3.41 -18.25
CA ALA A 172 15.50 2.17 -18.89
C ALA A 172 15.80 2.37 -20.39
N MET A 173 15.02 3.18 -21.10
CA MET A 173 15.30 3.50 -22.51
C MET A 173 16.56 4.36 -22.65
N ARG A 174 16.75 5.36 -21.78
CA ARG A 174 17.96 6.19 -21.74
C ARG A 174 19.21 5.37 -21.42
N ALA A 175 19.12 4.43 -20.49
CA ALA A 175 20.25 3.56 -20.12
C ALA A 175 20.67 2.59 -21.23
N ARG A 176 19.74 2.22 -22.13
CA ARG A 176 20.02 1.37 -23.30
C ARG A 176 20.68 2.12 -24.45
N ASP A 177 20.48 3.44 -24.52
CA ASP A 177 21.11 4.27 -25.53
C ASP A 177 22.58 4.52 -25.17
N LYS A 178 23.49 3.75 -25.77
CA LYS A 178 24.94 3.87 -25.57
C LYS A 178 25.51 5.19 -26.09
N ARG A 179 24.73 5.95 -26.88
CA ARG A 179 25.07 7.30 -27.35
C ARG A 179 24.33 8.30 -26.45
N HIS A 180 24.91 8.60 -25.29
CA HIS A 180 24.36 9.49 -24.26
C HIS A 180 23.38 10.57 -24.79
N ALA A 181 22.12 10.49 -24.34
CA ALA A 181 21.13 11.58 -24.33
C ALA A 181 20.95 12.37 -25.64
N SER A 182 20.70 11.70 -26.77
CA SER A 182 20.33 12.44 -27.99
C SER A 182 19.00 13.21 -27.80
N LEU A 183 18.98 14.48 -28.22
CA LEU A 183 17.76 15.32 -28.22
C LEU A 183 16.59 14.65 -28.95
N ALA A 184 16.89 13.88 -30.00
CA ALA A 184 15.92 13.10 -30.75
C ALA A 184 15.28 11.97 -29.92
N LEU A 185 16.05 11.27 -29.08
CA LEU A 185 15.50 10.26 -28.17
C LEU A 185 14.58 10.91 -27.12
N ASN A 186 14.99 12.03 -26.53
CA ASN A 186 14.16 12.73 -25.55
C ASN A 186 12.85 13.24 -26.15
N ALA A 187 12.88 13.80 -27.36
CA ALA A 187 11.68 14.21 -28.08
C ALA A 187 10.74 13.02 -28.37
N LYS A 188 11.31 11.88 -28.79
CA LYS A 188 10.55 10.65 -29.02
C LYS A 188 9.93 10.09 -27.75
N LEU A 189 10.68 10.01 -26.66
CA LEU A 189 10.19 9.51 -25.37
C LEU A 189 9.07 10.41 -24.82
N ALA A 190 9.24 11.73 -24.90
CA ALA A 190 8.21 12.68 -24.48
C ALA A 190 6.92 12.54 -25.30
N PHE A 191 7.05 12.35 -26.61
CA PHE A 191 5.91 12.13 -27.50
C PHE A 191 5.18 10.81 -27.20
N GLU A 192 5.92 9.70 -27.04
CA GLU A 192 5.35 8.40 -26.68
C GLU A 192 4.72 8.43 -25.28
N ARG A 193 5.32 9.11 -24.31
CA ARG A 193 4.75 9.34 -22.98
C ARG A 193 3.41 10.05 -23.08
N GLY A 194 3.33 11.13 -23.87
CA GLY A 194 2.08 11.87 -24.09
C GLY A 194 0.94 10.99 -24.62
N ILE A 195 1.23 10.11 -25.57
CA ILE A 195 0.23 9.15 -26.10
C ILE A 195 -0.26 8.19 -25.00
N VAL A 196 0.66 7.63 -24.22
CA VAL A 196 0.31 6.64 -23.19
C VAL A 196 -0.42 7.28 -22.02
N THR A 197 0.02 8.46 -21.57
CA THR A 197 -0.65 9.21 -20.51
C THR A 197 -2.11 9.49 -20.89
N ARG A 198 -2.36 10.01 -22.11
CA ARG A 198 -3.73 10.26 -22.59
C ARG A 198 -4.59 8.99 -22.62
N PHE A 199 -4.01 7.87 -23.06
CA PHE A 199 -4.70 6.58 -23.06
C PHE A 199 -5.07 6.11 -21.64
N LEU A 200 -4.21 6.35 -20.65
CA LEU A 200 -4.45 5.95 -19.26
C LEU A 200 -5.39 6.90 -18.51
N THR A 201 -5.39 8.19 -18.85
CA THR A 201 -6.20 9.22 -18.18
C THR A 201 -7.46 9.60 -18.94
N ASP A 202 -7.78 8.88 -20.02
CA ASP A 202 -8.91 9.12 -20.93
C ASP A 202 -9.06 10.61 -21.32
N THR A 203 -7.93 11.28 -21.50
CA THR A 203 -7.91 12.72 -21.76
C THR A 203 -8.10 12.96 -23.25
N PRO A 204 -9.08 13.80 -23.67
CA PRO A 204 -9.35 14.05 -25.07
C PRO A 204 -8.13 14.63 -25.78
N GLU A 205 -7.93 14.20 -27.02
CA GLU A 205 -6.79 14.62 -27.81
C GLU A 205 -6.97 16.06 -28.31
N PRO A 206 -5.98 16.96 -28.12
CA PRO A 206 -6.04 18.27 -28.73
C PRO A 206 -6.10 18.15 -30.26
N GLN A 207 -6.89 19.01 -30.88
CA GLN A 207 -7.27 18.97 -32.30
C GLN A 207 -6.13 19.31 -33.29
N GLU A 208 -4.87 19.39 -32.82
CA GLU A 208 -3.73 19.82 -33.64
C GLU A 208 -2.91 18.64 -34.18
N ASP A 209 -2.71 18.67 -35.51
CA ASP A 209 -1.85 17.84 -36.35
C ASP A 209 -1.57 16.42 -35.84
N ASP A 210 -2.55 15.56 -36.06
CA ASP A 210 -2.44 14.15 -35.73
C ASP A 210 -1.58 13.40 -36.78
N THR A 211 -0.26 13.51 -36.61
CA THR A 211 0.73 12.84 -37.48
C THR A 211 0.66 11.31 -37.45
N LEU A 212 -0.04 10.70 -36.48
CA LEU A 212 -0.17 9.26 -36.32
C LEU A 212 -1.64 8.81 -36.35
N THR A 213 -1.92 7.76 -37.11
CA THR A 213 -3.22 7.08 -37.08
C THR A 213 -3.51 6.50 -35.69
N GLY A 214 -4.80 6.35 -35.36
CA GLY A 214 -5.22 5.74 -34.09
C GLY A 214 -4.66 4.33 -33.84
N GLU A 215 -4.40 3.54 -34.90
CA GLU A 215 -3.77 2.23 -34.74
C GLU A 215 -2.27 2.34 -34.42
N GLN A 216 -1.56 3.30 -35.00
CA GLN A 216 -0.16 3.55 -34.64
C GLN A 216 -0.03 3.97 -33.18
N LYS A 217 -0.94 4.83 -32.68
CA LYS A 217 -1.00 5.17 -31.25
C LYS A 217 -1.26 3.96 -30.38
N ARG A 218 -2.23 3.11 -30.75
CA ARG A 218 -2.49 1.84 -30.03
C ARG A 218 -1.26 0.94 -30.00
N GLN A 219 -0.50 0.85 -31.08
CA GLN A 219 0.73 0.06 -31.12
C GLN A 219 1.82 0.63 -30.20
N VAL A 220 2.01 1.95 -30.19
CA VAL A 220 2.91 2.63 -29.23
C VAL A 220 2.49 2.31 -27.81
N THR A 221 1.21 2.48 -27.48
CA THR A 221 0.69 2.20 -26.14
C THR A 221 0.91 0.75 -25.72
N ARG A 222 0.55 -0.23 -26.56
CA ARG A 222 0.76 -1.66 -26.27
C ARG A 222 2.24 -1.97 -26.02
N ARG A 223 3.14 -1.37 -26.81
CA ARG A 223 4.59 -1.59 -26.69
C ARG A 223 5.13 -1.00 -25.39
N VAL A 224 4.79 0.24 -25.07
CA VAL A 224 5.25 0.92 -23.84
C VAL A 224 4.71 0.20 -22.61
N LEU A 225 3.40 -0.09 -22.56
CA LEU A 225 2.80 -0.79 -21.42
C LEU A 225 3.39 -2.20 -21.23
N ARG A 226 3.70 -2.91 -22.31
CA ARG A 226 4.41 -4.20 -22.22
C ARG A 226 5.79 -4.01 -21.58
N HIS A 227 6.55 -2.99 -21.96
CA HIS A 227 7.82 -2.68 -21.31
C HIS A 227 7.67 -2.29 -19.85
N CYS A 228 6.70 -1.43 -19.51
CA CYS A 228 6.40 -1.07 -18.12
C CYS A 228 6.04 -2.32 -17.30
N SER A 229 5.25 -3.26 -17.84
CA SER A 229 4.92 -4.51 -17.14
C SER A 229 6.13 -5.41 -16.90
N GLN A 230 7.06 -5.46 -17.85
CA GLN A 230 8.31 -6.21 -17.71
C GLN A 230 9.24 -5.56 -16.68
N LEU A 231 9.30 -4.23 -16.67
CA LEU A 231 10.08 -3.44 -15.71
C LEU A 231 9.51 -3.53 -14.30
N ALA A 232 8.20 -3.36 -14.12
CA ALA A 232 7.51 -3.57 -12.84
C ALA A 232 7.72 -4.99 -12.30
N GLY A 233 7.72 -6.01 -13.18
CA GLY A 233 8.05 -7.38 -12.83
C GLY A 233 9.53 -7.61 -12.45
N SER A 234 10.42 -6.69 -12.82
CA SER A 234 11.86 -6.75 -12.60
C SER A 234 12.37 -5.79 -11.50
N GLN A 235 11.64 -4.71 -11.16
CA GLN A 235 12.09 -3.57 -10.34
C GLN A 235 11.24 -3.26 -9.09
N MET A 236 10.44 -4.19 -8.54
CA MET A 236 9.94 -4.03 -7.16
C MET A 236 11.07 -4.18 -6.09
N THR A 237 12.28 -3.69 -6.40
CA THR A 237 13.35 -3.31 -5.49
C THR A 237 13.03 -1.98 -4.83
N GLY A 238 12.57 -2.04 -3.57
CA GLY A 238 12.01 -0.95 -2.78
C GLY A 238 12.91 0.27 -2.45
N SER A 239 13.91 0.58 -3.26
CA SER A 239 14.82 1.72 -3.03
C SER A 239 14.46 2.98 -3.81
N GLN A 240 13.81 2.89 -4.99
CA GLN A 240 13.58 4.07 -5.84
C GLN A 240 12.31 4.87 -5.50
N TRP A 241 11.29 4.22 -4.93
CA TRP A 241 10.02 4.89 -4.57
C TRP A 241 10.17 5.97 -3.47
N ARG A 242 11.18 5.86 -2.59
CA ARG A 242 11.43 6.85 -1.54
C ARG A 242 12.04 8.15 -2.08
N GLN A 243 12.91 8.06 -3.09
CA GLN A 243 13.60 9.24 -3.64
C GLN A 243 12.67 10.09 -4.51
N THR A 244 11.76 9.48 -5.29
CA THR A 244 10.80 10.23 -6.10
C THR A 244 9.69 10.88 -5.27
N SER A 245 9.25 10.27 -4.16
CA SER A 245 8.23 10.89 -3.31
C SER A 245 8.75 12.12 -2.57
N GLU A 246 10.00 12.10 -2.10
CA GLU A 246 10.61 13.25 -1.40
C GLU A 246 10.85 14.45 -2.33
N LEU A 247 11.29 14.20 -3.57
CA LEU A 247 11.51 15.25 -4.56
C LEU A 247 10.20 15.89 -5.07
N GLN A 248 9.12 15.11 -5.18
CA GLN A 248 7.80 15.64 -5.59
C GLN A 248 7.08 16.37 -4.45
N LEU A 249 7.24 15.93 -3.18
CA LEU A 249 6.73 16.65 -2.01
C LEU A 249 7.41 18.02 -1.83
N ALA A 250 8.71 18.12 -2.13
CA ALA A 250 9.46 19.38 -2.08
C ALA A 250 9.08 20.36 -3.22
N ALA A 251 8.57 19.85 -4.35
CA ALA A 251 8.15 20.67 -5.48
C ALA A 251 6.70 21.18 -5.35
N ALA A 252 5.82 20.44 -4.65
CA ALA A 252 4.42 20.82 -4.42
C ALA A 252 4.21 21.77 -3.21
N THR A 253 5.26 22.06 -2.44
CA THR A 253 5.24 22.97 -1.27
C THR A 253 5.90 24.33 -1.55
N ARG A 254 6.04 24.72 -2.83
CA ARG A 254 6.44 26.06 -3.26
C ARG A 254 5.35 26.74 -4.06
#